data_AF-A0A951P7U7-F1
#
_entry.id   AF-A0A951P7U7-F1
#
_cell.length_a   1.000
_cell.length_b   1.000
_cell.length_c   1.000
_cell.angle_alpha   90.00
_cell.angle_beta   90.00
_cell.angle_gamma   90.00
#
_symmetry.space_group_name_H-M   'P 1'
#
loop_
_entity.id
_entity.type
_entity.pdbx_description
1 polymer ?
#
loop_
_entity_poly.entity_id
_entity_poly.type
_entity_poly.pdbx_seq_one_letter_code
_entity_poly.pdbx_strand_id
1 'polypeptide(L)'
;YTHDRPPNEPMQSFAGAAWGNAKRLVTSQLVDNFAPPPGRTGPTTVIPNAHFADDFKKVQTKGASDDRTRTGDEEVIGIYWGYDGPPELGTPPRLYLQVVLAVLDEIEARNPGGLQEQEELQIIAATGLAMADAGIDAWYYKYSVDHMMWRPVLGIPNGLGALAAPEPGWLPLGRPDTNGSGVNLTPDFPAYPSGHATFGASAFQLLRTFLVHKGLASFTPDGLDDIAFCFVSDEFNGRNRDPRTPRAPRPRLPRKYPNLWEAITDNSISRVFLGVHWQFDGVTIKGPDANGEFGVPETPRELGRRGGVWLGCQIANEVAAKIGISADTIAASLP
;
A
#
# COMPACT_ATOMS: atom_id res chain seq x y z
N TYR A 1 23.65 3.27 -5.52
CA TYR A 1 22.91 4.40 -4.91
C TYR A 1 23.31 4.48 -3.47
N THR A 2 23.50 5.68 -2.95
CA THR A 2 23.76 5.94 -1.52
C THR A 2 22.47 6.39 -0.85
N HIS A 3 22.32 6.14 0.44
CA HIS A 3 21.16 6.66 1.17
C HIS A 3 21.27 8.17 1.32
N ASP A 4 20.41 8.90 0.61
CA ASP A 4 20.26 10.35 0.76
C ASP A 4 19.29 10.61 1.90
N ARG A 5 19.82 11.10 3.03
CA ARG A 5 19.02 11.35 4.24
C ARG A 5 18.15 12.59 4.05
N PRO A 6 16.87 12.56 4.46
CA PRO A 6 16.03 13.75 4.50
C PRO A 6 16.65 14.84 5.37
N PRO A 7 16.58 16.13 4.98
CA PRO A 7 17.11 17.23 5.79
C PRO A 7 16.53 17.30 7.21
N ASN A 8 15.27 16.89 7.38
CA ASN A 8 14.57 16.82 8.66
C ASN A 8 14.89 15.56 9.49
N GLU A 9 15.61 14.59 8.91
CA GLU A 9 16.04 13.35 9.57
C GLU A 9 17.51 13.02 9.24
N PRO A 10 18.49 13.87 9.61
CA PRO A 10 19.89 13.72 9.19
C PRO A 10 20.60 12.48 9.76
N MET A 11 19.97 11.79 10.71
CA MET A 11 20.47 10.55 11.34
C MET A 11 19.71 9.30 10.88
N GLN A 12 18.83 9.41 9.89
CA GLN A 12 18.03 8.29 9.38
C GLN A 12 18.93 7.12 8.90
N SER A 13 18.52 5.89 9.22
CA SER A 13 19.17 4.65 8.77
C SER A 13 18.81 4.29 7.33
N PHE A 14 19.26 3.14 6.83
CA PHE A 14 18.85 2.65 5.50
C PHE A 14 18.40 1.19 5.59
N ALA A 15 17.12 0.97 5.88
CA ALA A 15 16.63 -0.31 6.35
C ALA A 15 16.32 -1.34 5.25
N GLY A 16 16.85 -2.55 5.42
CA GLY A 16 16.38 -3.73 4.67
C GLY A 16 16.99 -3.93 3.29
N ALA A 17 18.12 -3.27 2.96
CA ALA A 17 18.75 -3.39 1.64
C ALA A 17 19.08 -4.85 1.21
N ALA A 18 19.29 -5.76 2.16
CA ALA A 18 19.53 -7.17 1.89
C ALA A 18 18.27 -8.05 1.90
N TRP A 19 17.11 -7.52 2.35
CA TRP A 19 15.90 -8.31 2.61
C TRP A 19 15.33 -8.96 1.34
N GLY A 20 15.42 -8.28 0.19
CA GLY A 20 14.98 -8.81 -1.10
C GLY A 20 15.74 -10.05 -1.58
N ASN A 21 16.86 -10.41 -0.94
CA ASN A 21 17.61 -11.63 -1.23
C ASN A 21 17.17 -12.83 -0.37
N ALA A 22 16.22 -12.63 0.55
CA ALA A 22 15.69 -13.72 1.35
C ALA A 22 14.98 -14.76 0.46
N LYS A 23 14.98 -16.01 0.94
CA LYS A 23 14.25 -17.08 0.26
C LYS A 23 12.75 -16.87 0.43
N ARG A 24 12.02 -16.86 -0.68
CA ARG A 24 10.54 -16.88 -0.71
C ARG A 24 10.01 -18.13 0.00
N LEU A 25 8.88 -17.97 0.67
CA LEU A 25 8.24 -19.01 1.44
C LEU A 25 7.30 -19.86 0.59
N VAL A 26 6.55 -19.25 -0.33
CA VAL A 26 5.50 -19.94 -1.11
C VAL A 26 5.68 -19.74 -2.61
N THR A 27 5.85 -18.48 -3.04
CA THR A 27 6.07 -18.10 -4.44
C THR A 27 7.39 -18.66 -4.97
N SER A 28 7.36 -19.08 -6.23
CA SER A 28 8.44 -19.81 -6.88
C SER A 28 9.56 -18.91 -7.39
N GLN A 29 9.23 -17.68 -7.75
CA GLN A 29 10.14 -16.70 -8.32
C GLN A 29 9.68 -15.27 -8.03
N LEU A 30 10.53 -14.31 -8.37
CA LEU A 30 10.14 -12.90 -8.42
C LEU A 30 8.98 -12.70 -9.41
N VAL A 31 8.12 -11.72 -9.14
CA VAL A 31 7.14 -11.28 -10.14
C VAL A 31 7.85 -10.61 -11.32
N ASP A 32 8.08 -11.36 -12.38
CA ASP A 32 8.77 -10.86 -13.57
C ASP A 32 8.02 -9.72 -14.28
N ASN A 33 8.76 -8.94 -15.07
CA ASN A 33 8.25 -7.81 -15.84
C ASN A 33 7.52 -6.75 -15.00
N PHE A 34 7.91 -6.59 -13.74
CA PHE A 34 7.43 -5.50 -12.91
C PHE A 34 7.88 -4.15 -13.48
N ALA A 35 6.93 -3.27 -13.79
CA ALA A 35 7.23 -2.01 -14.47
C ALA A 35 8.13 -1.11 -13.60
N PRO A 36 9.11 -0.40 -14.19
CA PRO A 36 9.87 0.64 -13.47
C PRO A 36 8.98 1.87 -13.20
N PRO A 37 9.38 2.75 -12.25
CA PRO A 37 8.72 4.04 -12.05
C PRO A 37 8.65 4.88 -13.34
N PRO A 38 7.65 5.76 -13.49
CA PRO A 38 7.54 6.61 -14.68
C PRO A 38 8.74 7.57 -14.75
N GLY A 39 9.27 7.76 -15.96
CA GLY A 39 10.41 8.66 -16.22
C GLY A 39 11.77 8.11 -15.75
N ARG A 40 11.82 6.94 -15.12
CA ARG A 40 13.07 6.33 -14.69
C ARG A 40 13.88 5.84 -15.89
N THR A 41 15.11 6.35 -16.07
CA THR A 41 15.99 6.00 -17.20
C THR A 41 17.32 5.39 -16.79
N GLY A 42 17.59 5.28 -15.50
CA GLY A 42 18.77 4.61 -14.97
C GLY A 42 18.84 4.72 -13.45
N PRO A 43 19.86 4.12 -12.80
CA PRO A 43 19.96 3.99 -11.35
C PRO A 43 19.85 5.30 -10.56
N THR A 44 20.14 6.45 -11.13
CA THR A 44 20.11 7.75 -10.45
C THR A 44 19.33 8.82 -11.21
N THR A 45 18.81 8.48 -12.39
CA THR A 45 18.26 9.45 -13.33
C THR A 45 16.76 9.26 -13.49
N VAL A 46 16.03 10.34 -13.29
CA VAL A 46 14.60 10.45 -13.61
C VAL A 46 14.44 11.60 -14.59
N ILE A 47 13.92 11.30 -15.78
CA ILE A 47 13.51 12.28 -16.77
C ILE A 47 11.98 12.37 -16.68
N PRO A 48 11.42 13.44 -16.08
CA PRO A 48 9.99 13.51 -15.82
C PRO A 48 9.20 13.51 -17.13
N ASN A 49 8.20 12.63 -17.19
CA ASN A 49 7.18 12.62 -18.23
C ASN A 49 5.85 13.14 -17.64
N ALA A 50 4.78 13.18 -18.44
CA ALA A 50 3.47 13.66 -17.98
C ALA A 50 2.95 12.89 -16.76
N HIS A 51 3.06 11.55 -16.76
CA HIS A 51 2.67 10.71 -15.62
C HIS A 51 3.42 11.14 -14.34
N PHE A 52 4.74 11.25 -14.38
CA PHE A 52 5.52 11.70 -13.23
C PHE A 52 5.10 13.12 -12.76
N ALA A 53 4.80 14.02 -13.68
CA ALA A 53 4.37 15.39 -13.37
C ALA A 53 3.05 15.41 -12.58
N ASP A 54 2.08 14.58 -12.97
CA ASP A 54 0.78 14.48 -12.29
C ASP A 54 0.93 13.91 -10.88
N ASP A 55 1.73 12.85 -10.74
CA ASP A 55 2.13 12.28 -9.45
C ASP A 55 2.80 13.31 -8.55
N PHE A 56 3.79 14.02 -9.09
CA PHE A 56 4.54 15.04 -8.36
C PHE A 56 3.60 16.11 -7.82
N LYS A 57 2.73 16.65 -8.68
CA LYS A 57 1.75 17.69 -8.30
C LYS A 57 0.76 17.20 -7.27
N LYS A 58 0.29 15.94 -7.37
CA LYS A 58 -0.63 15.36 -6.38
C LYS A 58 0.03 15.27 -5.02
N VAL A 59 1.24 14.71 -4.91
CA VAL A 59 1.93 14.58 -3.62
C VAL A 59 2.33 15.95 -3.06
N GLN A 60 2.78 16.87 -3.92
CA GLN A 60 3.14 18.24 -3.54
C GLN A 60 1.98 18.97 -2.85
N THR A 61 0.74 18.75 -3.30
CA THR A 61 -0.44 19.44 -2.79
C THR A 61 -1.16 18.67 -1.69
N LYS A 62 -1.29 17.35 -1.82
CA LYS A 62 -2.05 16.49 -0.91
C LYS A 62 -1.21 15.86 0.20
N GLY A 63 0.10 15.74 0.01
CA GLY A 63 1.02 15.11 0.96
C GLY A 63 1.75 16.07 1.90
N ALA A 64 1.59 17.38 1.70
CA ALA A 64 2.33 18.40 2.44
C ALA A 64 1.92 18.46 3.93
N SER A 65 2.84 18.84 4.80
CA SER A 65 2.59 18.98 6.25
C SER A 65 1.71 20.16 6.60
N ASP A 66 1.70 21.20 5.76
CA ASP A 66 0.79 22.33 5.85
C ASP A 66 -0.55 21.97 5.19
N ASP A 67 -1.65 22.33 5.85
CA ASP A 67 -3.00 22.07 5.38
C ASP A 67 -3.29 22.92 4.12
N ARG A 68 -3.05 22.34 2.94
CA ARG A 68 -3.22 22.99 1.64
C ARG A 68 -4.56 22.60 1.00
N THR A 69 -4.56 21.46 0.34
CA THR A 69 -5.70 20.95 -0.43
C THR A 69 -6.11 19.55 0.01
N ARG A 70 -5.38 18.94 0.95
CA ARG A 70 -5.75 17.66 1.55
C ARG A 70 -7.04 17.87 2.36
N THR A 71 -8.06 17.08 2.08
CA THR A 71 -9.32 17.14 2.83
C THR A 71 -9.19 16.40 4.15
N GLY A 72 -10.12 16.64 5.08
CA GLY A 72 -10.16 15.91 6.34
C GLY A 72 -10.31 14.39 6.16
N ASP A 73 -11.09 13.94 5.17
CA ASP A 73 -11.23 12.50 4.89
C ASP A 73 -9.93 11.91 4.30
N GLU A 74 -9.25 12.64 3.40
CA GLU A 74 -7.95 12.22 2.86
C GLU A 74 -6.88 12.12 3.96
N GLU A 75 -6.85 13.06 4.92
CA GLU A 75 -5.97 12.97 6.09
C GLU A 75 -6.31 11.77 6.98
N VAL A 76 -7.60 11.51 7.21
CA VAL A 76 -8.04 10.32 7.93
C VAL A 76 -7.58 9.06 7.21
N ILE A 77 -7.81 8.92 5.90
CA ILE A 77 -7.34 7.77 5.11
C ILE A 77 -5.83 7.61 5.24
N GLY A 78 -5.08 8.70 5.11
CA GLY A 78 -3.62 8.72 5.28
C GLY A 78 -3.19 8.09 6.61
N ILE A 79 -3.75 8.57 7.72
CA ILE A 79 -3.40 8.13 9.07
C ILE A 79 -3.97 6.73 9.37
N TYR A 80 -5.16 6.41 8.87
CA TYR A 80 -5.90 5.17 9.18
C TYR A 80 -5.12 3.91 8.79
N TRP A 81 -4.39 4.00 7.67
CA TRP A 81 -3.50 2.95 7.14
C TRP A 81 -2.02 3.19 7.49
N GLY A 82 -1.73 3.94 8.56
CA GLY A 82 -0.40 4.30 9.05
C GLY A 82 0.43 3.09 9.50
N TYR A 83 0.31 2.71 10.78
CA TYR A 83 0.96 1.52 11.37
C TYR A 83 2.44 1.41 11.00
N ASP A 84 3.15 2.53 10.99
CA ASP A 84 4.55 2.60 10.54
C ASP A 84 5.56 2.27 11.66
N GLY A 85 5.25 1.28 12.49
CA GLY A 85 6.02 0.92 13.68
C GLY A 85 5.88 1.81 14.93
N PRO A 86 4.83 2.63 15.14
CA PRO A 86 4.73 3.42 16.36
C PRO A 86 4.50 2.56 17.61
N PRO A 87 4.84 3.09 18.81
CA PRO A 87 4.57 2.42 20.08
C PRO A 87 3.12 1.94 20.22
N GLU A 88 2.97 0.68 20.64
CA GLU A 88 1.67 0.01 20.90
C GLU A 88 0.78 -0.25 19.67
N LEU A 89 1.23 0.07 18.45
CA LEU A 89 0.50 -0.25 17.21
C LEU A 89 1.23 -1.29 16.36
N GLY A 90 2.55 -1.25 16.29
CA GLY A 90 3.33 -2.15 15.44
C GLY A 90 3.30 -1.78 13.96
N THR A 91 3.43 -2.78 13.08
CA THR A 91 3.71 -2.61 11.65
C THR A 91 2.50 -2.94 10.76
N PRO A 92 2.52 -2.61 9.45
CA PRO A 92 1.36 -2.80 8.57
C PRO A 92 0.89 -4.26 8.47
N PRO A 93 1.74 -5.32 8.50
CA PRO A 93 1.26 -6.70 8.54
C PRO A 93 0.31 -7.00 9.72
N ARG A 94 0.48 -6.35 10.88
CA ARG A 94 -0.48 -6.46 12.00
C ARG A 94 -1.84 -5.88 11.60
N LEU A 95 -1.85 -4.68 11.01
CA LEU A 95 -3.07 -4.03 10.53
C LEU A 95 -3.84 -4.92 9.55
N TYR A 96 -3.16 -5.45 8.54
CA TYR A 96 -3.83 -6.26 7.52
C TYR A 96 -4.41 -7.55 8.09
N LEU A 97 -3.72 -8.20 9.05
CA LEU A 97 -4.29 -9.34 9.77
C LEU A 97 -5.50 -8.94 10.63
N GLN A 98 -5.49 -7.77 11.29
CA GLN A 98 -6.68 -7.28 12.02
C GLN A 98 -7.87 -7.09 11.07
N VAL A 99 -7.64 -6.56 9.86
CA VAL A 99 -8.69 -6.40 8.84
C VAL A 99 -9.19 -7.75 8.35
N VAL A 100 -8.30 -8.71 8.07
CA VAL A 100 -8.68 -10.08 7.67
C VAL A 100 -9.58 -10.72 8.74
N LEU A 101 -9.19 -10.64 10.01
CA LEU A 101 -10.01 -11.16 11.11
C LEU A 101 -11.37 -10.47 11.21
N ALA A 102 -11.42 -9.14 11.07
CA ALA A 102 -12.68 -8.40 11.07
C ALA A 102 -13.61 -8.80 9.90
N VAL A 103 -13.04 -9.09 8.72
CA VAL A 103 -13.82 -9.60 7.58
C VAL A 103 -14.33 -11.01 7.86
N LEU A 104 -13.52 -11.89 8.45
CA LEU A 104 -13.96 -13.25 8.81
C LEU A 104 -15.11 -13.21 9.83
N ASP A 105 -15.02 -12.34 10.85
CA ASP A 105 -16.11 -12.12 11.81
C ASP A 105 -17.41 -11.67 11.11
N GLU A 106 -17.31 -10.77 10.12
CA GLU A 106 -18.47 -10.31 9.33
C GLU A 106 -19.04 -11.41 8.42
N ILE A 107 -18.18 -12.26 7.85
CA ILE A 107 -18.60 -13.41 7.03
C ILE A 107 -19.34 -14.44 7.89
N GLU A 108 -18.81 -14.81 9.06
CA GLU A 108 -19.46 -15.73 9.99
C GLU A 108 -20.79 -15.16 10.50
N ALA A 109 -20.85 -13.86 10.80
CA ALA A 109 -22.10 -13.21 11.21
C ALA A 109 -23.20 -13.27 10.14
N ARG A 110 -22.84 -13.23 8.85
CA ARG A 110 -23.78 -13.29 7.71
C ARG A 110 -24.07 -14.70 7.25
N ASN A 111 -23.11 -15.60 7.39
CA ASN A 111 -23.16 -16.99 6.94
C ASN A 111 -22.62 -17.92 8.05
N PRO A 112 -23.36 -18.13 9.15
CA PRO A 112 -22.86 -18.93 10.26
C PRO A 112 -22.47 -20.35 9.82
N GLY A 113 -21.23 -20.75 10.11
CA GLY A 113 -20.65 -22.02 9.68
C GLY A 113 -20.38 -22.12 8.18
N GLY A 114 -20.36 -20.99 7.47
CA GLY A 114 -20.03 -20.90 6.04
C GLY A 114 -18.57 -21.23 5.74
N LEU A 115 -17.68 -21.00 6.72
CA LEU A 115 -16.31 -21.49 6.73
C LEU A 115 -16.14 -22.56 7.81
N GLN A 116 -15.33 -23.56 7.51
CA GLN A 116 -14.84 -24.50 8.52
C GLN A 116 -13.63 -23.90 9.25
N GLU A 117 -13.40 -24.33 10.50
CA GLU A 117 -12.24 -23.87 11.30
C GLU A 117 -10.91 -24.03 10.55
N GLN A 118 -10.73 -25.15 9.84
CA GLN A 118 -9.51 -25.39 9.06
C GLN A 118 -9.35 -24.40 7.89
N GLU A 119 -10.45 -23.92 7.32
CA GLU A 119 -10.44 -22.94 6.22
C GLU A 119 -10.09 -21.55 6.73
N GLU A 120 -10.61 -21.15 7.89
CA GLU A 120 -10.21 -19.90 8.55
C GLU A 120 -8.72 -19.90 8.90
N LEU A 121 -8.22 -21.00 9.48
CA LEU A 121 -6.81 -21.17 9.77
C LEU A 121 -5.96 -21.12 8.50
N GLN A 122 -6.45 -21.72 7.40
CA GLN A 122 -5.77 -21.67 6.11
C GLN A 122 -5.72 -20.24 5.55
N ILE A 123 -6.82 -19.46 5.64
CA ILE A 123 -6.85 -18.05 5.26
C ILE A 123 -5.80 -17.27 6.04
N ILE A 124 -5.83 -17.34 7.38
CA ILE A 124 -4.92 -16.58 8.25
C ILE A 124 -3.46 -16.93 7.96
N ALA A 125 -3.13 -18.21 7.85
CA ALA A 125 -1.78 -18.67 7.56
C ALA A 125 -1.32 -18.25 6.16
N ALA A 126 -2.17 -18.43 5.14
CA ALA A 126 -1.83 -18.08 3.76
C ALA A 126 -1.70 -16.57 3.56
N THR A 127 -2.52 -15.75 4.25
CA THR A 127 -2.35 -14.28 4.26
C THR A 127 -1.01 -13.89 4.86
N GLY A 128 -0.60 -14.51 5.98
CA GLY A 128 0.72 -14.28 6.57
C GLY A 128 1.86 -14.61 5.60
N LEU A 129 1.76 -15.76 4.90
CA LEU A 129 2.74 -16.19 3.90
C LEU A 129 2.77 -15.27 2.67
N ALA A 130 1.61 -14.86 2.16
CA ALA A 130 1.50 -13.94 1.03
C ALA A 130 2.13 -12.58 1.35
N MET A 131 1.88 -12.05 2.54
CA MET A 131 2.52 -10.80 2.99
C MET A 131 4.04 -10.98 3.18
N ALA A 132 4.50 -12.13 3.67
CA ALA A 132 5.94 -12.38 3.80
C ALA A 132 6.65 -12.32 2.43
N ASP A 133 6.11 -13.01 1.43
CA ASP A 133 6.64 -12.97 0.06
C ASP A 133 6.48 -11.59 -0.59
N ALA A 134 5.37 -10.89 -0.35
CA ALA A 134 5.18 -9.50 -0.75
C ALA A 134 6.25 -8.57 -0.18
N GLY A 135 6.67 -8.79 1.07
CA GLY A 135 7.77 -8.05 1.68
C GLY A 135 9.12 -8.33 1.02
N ILE A 136 9.38 -9.58 0.64
CA ILE A 136 10.61 -9.96 -0.07
C ILE A 136 10.66 -9.28 -1.44
N ASP A 137 9.60 -9.41 -2.24
CA ASP A 137 9.53 -8.82 -3.59
C ASP A 137 9.55 -7.29 -3.55
N ALA A 138 8.77 -6.67 -2.67
CA ALA A 138 8.76 -5.22 -2.54
C ALA A 138 10.15 -4.68 -2.17
N TRP A 139 10.88 -5.33 -1.25
CA TRP A 139 12.23 -4.90 -0.90
C TRP A 139 13.26 -5.24 -2.00
N TYR A 140 13.09 -6.33 -2.75
CA TYR A 140 13.93 -6.57 -3.92
C TYR A 140 13.83 -5.40 -4.91
N TYR A 141 12.60 -5.00 -5.29
CA TYR A 141 12.41 -3.90 -6.22
C TYR A 141 12.77 -2.53 -5.63
N LYS A 142 12.55 -2.28 -4.33
CA LYS A 142 13.02 -1.04 -3.69
C LYS A 142 14.50 -0.77 -3.89
N TYR A 143 15.31 -1.83 -3.89
CA TYR A 143 16.76 -1.75 -3.96
C TYR A 143 17.33 -2.14 -5.32
N SER A 144 16.48 -2.50 -6.30
CA SER A 144 16.94 -2.82 -7.65
C SER A 144 17.40 -1.54 -8.38
N VAL A 145 18.33 -1.73 -9.31
CA VAL A 145 18.91 -0.65 -10.13
C VAL A 145 17.82 0.09 -10.91
N ASP A 146 16.89 -0.64 -11.50
CA ASP A 146 15.89 -0.10 -12.42
C ASP A 146 14.65 0.48 -11.72
N HIS A 147 14.43 0.14 -10.44
CA HIS A 147 13.20 0.50 -9.73
C HIS A 147 13.39 1.45 -8.54
N MET A 148 14.59 1.51 -7.95
CA MET A 148 14.84 2.35 -6.77
C MET A 148 14.49 3.83 -7.03
N MET A 149 13.57 4.36 -6.24
CA MET A 149 13.09 5.73 -6.35
C MET A 149 13.23 6.45 -5.00
N TRP A 150 13.65 7.71 -5.04
CA TRP A 150 13.71 8.58 -3.86
C TRP A 150 12.32 8.91 -3.30
N ARG A 151 12.28 9.29 -2.02
CA ARG A 151 11.05 9.72 -1.33
C ARG A 151 10.63 11.12 -1.78
N PRO A 152 9.33 11.48 -1.67
CA PRO A 152 8.86 12.83 -1.98
C PRO A 152 9.57 13.95 -1.21
N VAL A 153 9.98 13.71 0.05
CA VAL A 153 10.74 14.68 0.85
C VAL A 153 12.11 15.05 0.25
N LEU A 154 12.64 14.22 -0.65
CA LEU A 154 13.84 14.54 -1.44
C LEU A 154 13.46 15.05 -2.84
N GLY A 155 12.47 14.41 -3.48
CA GLY A 155 12.08 14.74 -4.85
C GLY A 155 11.44 16.12 -4.99
N ILE A 156 10.51 16.49 -4.10
CA ILE A 156 9.76 17.74 -4.19
C ILE A 156 10.64 18.98 -3.97
N PRO A 157 11.51 19.03 -2.94
CA PRO A 157 12.39 20.18 -2.75
C PRO A 157 13.37 20.41 -3.89
N ASN A 158 13.86 19.34 -4.52
CA ASN A 158 14.85 19.42 -5.60
C ASN A 158 14.22 19.66 -6.97
N GLY A 159 13.01 19.15 -7.21
CA GLY A 159 12.32 19.23 -8.50
C GLY A 159 13.09 18.58 -9.65
N LEU A 160 12.47 18.56 -10.84
CA LEU A 160 13.08 18.08 -12.08
C LEU A 160 12.70 19.00 -13.27
N GLY A 161 12.81 20.31 -13.07
CA GLY A 161 12.49 21.32 -14.09
C GLY A 161 10.99 21.65 -14.19
N ALA A 162 10.55 22.15 -15.35
CA ALA A 162 9.21 22.74 -15.49
C ALA A 162 8.05 21.75 -15.25
N LEU A 163 8.25 20.47 -15.55
CA LEU A 163 7.24 19.41 -15.31
C LEU A 163 7.15 18.98 -13.83
N ALA A 164 8.13 19.34 -13.01
CA ALA A 164 8.19 19.00 -11.59
C ALA A 164 8.91 20.15 -10.87
N ALA A 165 8.22 21.29 -10.74
CA ALA A 165 8.83 22.51 -10.21
C ALA A 165 9.29 22.30 -8.75
N PRO A 166 10.53 22.69 -8.41
CA PRO A 166 11.06 22.50 -7.06
C PRO A 166 10.30 23.32 -6.03
N GLU A 167 10.17 22.79 -4.83
CA GLU A 167 9.60 23.49 -3.69
C GLU A 167 10.50 23.38 -2.45
N PRO A 168 11.53 24.23 -2.34
CA PRO A 168 12.45 24.21 -1.22
C PRO A 168 11.72 24.34 0.13
N GLY A 169 12.05 23.46 1.08
CA GLY A 169 11.44 23.45 2.41
C GLY A 169 10.14 22.66 2.51
N TRP A 170 9.66 22.04 1.43
CA TRP A 170 8.52 21.12 1.50
C TRP A 170 8.80 19.97 2.48
N LEU A 171 7.84 19.72 3.38
CA LEU A 171 7.87 18.59 4.32
C LEU A 171 6.57 17.79 4.18
N PRO A 172 6.64 16.45 4.26
CA PRO A 172 5.44 15.62 4.21
C PRO A 172 4.65 15.74 5.51
N LEU A 173 3.34 15.45 5.46
CA LEU A 173 2.58 15.14 6.67
C LEU A 173 3.29 14.06 7.50
N GLY A 174 3.87 13.09 6.80
CA GLY A 174 4.76 12.07 7.33
C GLY A 174 4.02 10.85 7.86
N ARG A 175 4.78 9.77 8.05
CA ARG A 175 4.26 8.59 8.75
C ARG A 175 3.82 8.98 10.18
N PRO A 176 2.64 8.54 10.65
CA PRO A 176 2.22 8.82 12.03
C PRO A 176 3.20 8.20 13.04
N ASP A 177 3.76 9.03 13.93
CA ASP A 177 4.53 8.56 15.09
C ASP A 177 3.63 8.51 16.33
N THR A 178 2.52 7.78 16.19
CA THR A 178 1.46 7.66 17.19
C THR A 178 2.01 7.20 18.54
N ASN A 179 1.61 7.84 19.63
CA ASN A 179 2.16 7.64 20.98
C ASN A 179 3.68 7.91 21.11
N GLY A 180 4.33 8.41 20.06
CA GLY A 180 5.71 8.86 20.03
C GLY A 180 5.82 10.38 20.15
N SER A 181 6.85 10.95 19.50
CA SER A 181 7.17 12.39 19.60
C SER A 181 7.63 13.02 18.28
N GLY A 182 7.82 12.23 17.23
CA GLY A 182 8.25 12.70 15.92
C GLY A 182 7.10 13.24 15.08
N VAL A 183 7.43 14.11 14.14
CA VAL A 183 6.50 14.68 13.15
C VAL A 183 7.18 14.75 11.79
N ASN A 184 6.40 14.74 10.71
CA ASN A 184 6.87 14.87 9.33
C ASN A 184 7.94 13.82 8.96
N LEU A 185 7.89 12.64 9.59
CA LEU A 185 8.87 11.57 9.37
C LEU A 185 8.59 10.85 8.05
N THR A 186 9.63 10.37 7.38
CA THR A 186 9.53 9.42 6.27
C THR A 186 10.15 8.07 6.66
N PRO A 187 9.68 6.93 6.12
CA PRO A 187 10.40 5.68 6.29
C PRO A 187 11.77 5.70 5.61
N ASP A 188 12.71 4.95 6.17
CA ASP A 188 14.15 4.99 5.90
C ASP A 188 14.61 4.01 4.81
N PHE A 189 13.79 3.87 3.77
CA PHE A 189 14.01 2.98 2.63
C PHE A 189 13.40 3.58 1.35
N PRO A 190 13.82 3.14 0.14
CA PRO A 190 13.36 3.68 -1.12
C PRO A 190 11.83 3.65 -1.28
N ALA A 191 11.31 4.56 -2.09
CA ALA A 191 9.87 4.76 -2.26
C ALA A 191 9.24 3.64 -3.09
N TYR A 192 9.74 3.39 -4.30
CA TYR A 192 9.10 2.47 -5.23
C TYR A 192 9.53 1.00 -5.05
N PRO A 193 8.61 0.02 -5.03
CA PRO A 193 7.16 0.19 -4.85
C PRO A 193 6.79 0.44 -3.39
N SER A 194 5.58 0.94 -3.13
CA SER A 194 5.04 1.10 -1.78
C SER A 194 4.87 -0.25 -1.10
N GLY A 195 5.51 -0.43 0.06
CA GLY A 195 5.38 -1.66 0.85
C GLY A 195 3.95 -1.86 1.35
N HIS A 196 3.30 -0.80 1.84
CA HIS A 196 1.89 -0.83 2.23
C HIS A 196 0.99 -1.32 1.10
N ALA A 197 1.17 -0.77 -0.10
CA ALA A 197 0.38 -1.18 -1.26
C ALA A 197 0.58 -2.66 -1.58
N THR A 198 1.82 -3.15 -1.58
CA THR A 198 2.11 -4.57 -1.85
C THR A 198 1.57 -5.50 -0.77
N PHE A 199 1.81 -5.20 0.51
CA PHE A 199 1.31 -6.02 1.63
C PHE A 199 -0.23 -6.07 1.65
N GLY A 200 -0.88 -4.90 1.64
CA GLY A 200 -2.34 -4.81 1.70
C GLY A 200 -3.01 -5.48 0.50
N ALA A 201 -2.50 -5.25 -0.71
CA ALA A 201 -3.01 -5.94 -1.89
C ALA A 201 -2.79 -7.46 -1.80
N SER A 202 -1.63 -7.92 -1.32
CA SER A 202 -1.38 -9.36 -1.19
C SER A 202 -2.33 -10.04 -0.19
N ALA A 203 -2.60 -9.40 0.95
CA ALA A 203 -3.50 -9.91 1.97
C ALA A 203 -4.96 -9.94 1.48
N PHE A 204 -5.43 -8.82 0.95
CA PHE A 204 -6.85 -8.63 0.62
C PHE A 204 -7.24 -9.27 -0.71
N GLN A 205 -6.34 -9.35 -1.68
CA GLN A 205 -6.59 -10.11 -2.92
C GLN A 205 -6.69 -11.62 -2.66
N LEU A 206 -5.85 -12.16 -1.77
CA LEU A 206 -5.95 -13.55 -1.36
C LEU A 206 -7.29 -13.82 -0.66
N LEU A 207 -7.69 -12.94 0.26
CA LEU A 207 -8.98 -13.05 0.95
C LEU A 207 -10.17 -12.97 -0.02
N ARG A 208 -10.14 -12.01 -0.96
CA ARG A 208 -11.15 -11.87 -2.04
C ARG A 208 -11.33 -13.18 -2.81
N THR A 209 -10.24 -13.71 -3.35
CA THR A 209 -10.27 -14.92 -4.18
C THR A 209 -10.69 -16.15 -3.37
N PHE A 210 -10.26 -16.27 -2.11
CA PHE A 210 -10.66 -17.37 -1.24
C PHE A 210 -12.17 -17.35 -0.97
N LEU A 211 -12.72 -16.22 -0.53
CA LEU A 211 -14.14 -16.11 -0.18
C LEU A 211 -15.05 -16.32 -1.40
N VAL A 212 -14.66 -15.82 -2.57
CA VAL A 212 -15.40 -16.10 -3.83
C VAL A 212 -15.31 -17.58 -4.20
N HIS A 213 -14.13 -18.20 -4.08
CA HIS A 213 -13.97 -19.64 -4.34
C HIS A 213 -14.84 -20.51 -3.43
N LYS A 214 -15.05 -20.07 -2.18
CA LYS A 214 -15.95 -20.71 -1.22
C LYS A 214 -17.43 -20.44 -1.46
N GLY A 215 -17.78 -19.57 -2.41
CA GLY A 215 -19.17 -19.19 -2.67
C GLY A 215 -19.77 -18.29 -1.58
N LEU A 216 -18.93 -17.63 -0.78
CA LEU A 216 -19.35 -16.72 0.29
C LEU A 216 -19.32 -15.24 -0.14
N ALA A 217 -18.81 -15.00 -1.34
CA ALA A 217 -18.74 -13.71 -2.00
C ALA A 217 -18.84 -13.90 -3.52
N SER A 218 -19.01 -12.81 -4.25
CA SER A 218 -19.05 -12.81 -5.71
C SER A 218 -18.16 -11.71 -6.30
N PHE A 219 -17.75 -11.91 -7.56
CA PHE A 219 -17.14 -10.85 -8.37
C PHE A 219 -18.14 -10.34 -9.39
N THR A 220 -18.18 -9.02 -9.58
CA THR A 220 -18.78 -8.42 -10.78
C THR A 220 -17.94 -8.76 -12.02
N PRO A 221 -18.44 -8.53 -13.26
CA PRO A 221 -17.65 -8.74 -14.48
C PRO A 221 -16.32 -7.94 -14.51
N ASP A 222 -16.26 -6.82 -13.78
CA ASP A 222 -15.08 -5.97 -13.65
C ASP A 222 -14.17 -6.39 -12.47
N GLY A 223 -14.47 -7.52 -11.84
CA GLY A 223 -13.68 -8.13 -10.76
C GLY A 223 -13.95 -7.54 -9.37
N LEU A 224 -14.86 -6.57 -9.23
CA LEU A 224 -15.18 -5.97 -7.94
C LEU A 224 -15.85 -7.01 -7.04
N ASP A 225 -15.36 -7.16 -5.81
CA ASP A 225 -15.97 -8.05 -4.82
C ASP A 225 -17.16 -7.39 -4.11
N ASP A 226 -18.01 -8.20 -3.47
CA ASP A 226 -19.12 -7.75 -2.61
C ASP A 226 -18.84 -7.95 -1.11
N ILE A 227 -17.56 -8.02 -0.73
CA ILE A 227 -17.12 -8.33 0.65
C ILE A 227 -17.12 -7.03 1.47
N ALA A 228 -18.30 -6.64 1.93
CA ALA A 228 -18.46 -5.48 2.81
C ALA A 228 -17.96 -5.77 4.23
N PHE A 229 -17.33 -4.81 4.90
CA PHE A 229 -16.91 -4.95 6.30
C PHE A 229 -16.82 -3.58 7.01
N CYS A 230 -16.81 -3.61 8.35
CA CYS A 230 -16.53 -2.45 9.17
C CYS A 230 -15.26 -2.69 9.97
N PHE A 231 -14.37 -1.70 10.04
CA PHE A 231 -13.13 -1.77 10.79
C PHE A 231 -12.92 -0.53 11.63
N VAL A 232 -12.13 -0.63 12.70
CA VAL A 232 -11.64 0.52 13.48
C VAL A 232 -10.12 0.39 13.57
N SER A 233 -9.42 1.29 12.89
CA SER A 233 -7.95 1.38 12.97
C SER A 233 -7.50 1.74 14.37
N ASP A 234 -6.41 1.14 14.85
CA ASP A 234 -5.79 1.54 16.12
C ASP A 234 -5.26 2.97 16.07
N GLU A 235 -5.02 3.53 14.88
CA GLU A 235 -4.68 4.94 14.72
C GLU A 235 -5.83 5.87 15.13
N PHE A 236 -7.07 5.37 15.10
CA PHE A 236 -8.31 6.08 15.44
C PHE A 236 -9.21 5.21 16.34
N ASN A 237 -8.68 4.74 17.47
CA ASN A 237 -9.42 3.88 18.41
C ASN A 237 -10.00 4.61 19.64
N GLY A 238 -9.88 5.94 19.72
CA GLY A 238 -10.30 6.71 20.90
C GLY A 238 -9.30 6.71 22.06
N ARG A 239 -8.15 6.03 21.91
CA ARG A 239 -7.12 5.87 22.95
C ARG A 239 -5.78 6.44 22.54
N ASN A 240 -5.32 6.09 21.34
CA ASN A 240 -4.01 6.46 20.82
C ASN A 240 -3.91 7.94 20.49
N ARG A 241 -2.72 8.53 20.67
CA ARG A 241 -2.51 9.97 20.61
C ARG A 241 -1.57 10.36 19.49
N ASP A 242 -1.83 11.53 18.93
CA ASP A 242 -0.95 12.14 17.94
C ASP A 242 0.13 12.99 18.64
N PRO A 243 1.41 12.90 18.23
CA PRO A 243 2.46 13.77 18.75
C PRO A 243 2.19 15.27 18.47
N ARG A 244 1.37 15.60 17.47
CA ARG A 244 0.93 16.97 17.16
C ARG A 244 -0.17 17.47 18.12
N THR A 245 -0.94 16.57 18.72
CA THR A 245 -2.03 16.88 19.65
C THR A 245 -1.99 15.99 20.91
N PRO A 246 -0.86 15.97 21.66
CA PRO A 246 -0.58 14.93 22.67
C PRO A 246 -1.52 14.95 23.89
N ARG A 247 -2.32 16.02 24.04
CA ARG A 247 -3.29 16.18 25.12
C ARG A 247 -4.63 15.49 24.84
N ALA A 248 -4.94 15.15 23.59
CA ALA A 248 -6.19 14.52 23.19
C ALA A 248 -5.93 13.22 22.42
N PRO A 249 -6.63 12.12 22.74
CA PRO A 249 -6.61 10.94 21.88
C PRO A 249 -7.27 11.26 20.53
N ARG A 250 -6.82 10.58 19.46
CA ARG A 250 -7.56 10.59 18.21
C ARG A 250 -8.94 9.96 18.44
N PRO A 251 -10.01 10.47 17.80
CA PRO A 251 -11.36 9.93 17.99
C PRO A 251 -11.44 8.46 17.59
N ARG A 252 -12.43 7.73 18.13
CA ARG A 252 -12.76 6.39 17.65
C ARG A 252 -13.53 6.50 16.32
N LEU A 253 -12.91 6.11 15.21
CA LEU A 253 -13.51 6.22 13.88
C LEU A 253 -13.71 4.84 13.24
N PRO A 254 -14.94 4.30 13.25
CA PRO A 254 -15.28 3.15 12.42
C PRO A 254 -15.39 3.55 10.95
N ARG A 255 -14.70 2.84 10.06
CA ARG A 255 -14.89 2.94 8.60
C ARG A 255 -15.59 1.70 8.07
N LYS A 256 -16.55 1.93 7.18
CA LYS A 256 -17.25 0.89 6.44
C LYS A 256 -16.69 0.86 5.02
N TYR A 257 -16.35 -0.32 4.56
CA TYR A 257 -15.96 -0.57 3.18
C TYR A 257 -17.05 -1.43 2.53
N PRO A 258 -17.57 -1.06 1.36
CA PRO A 258 -18.55 -1.87 0.63
C PRO A 258 -17.90 -3.11 -0.01
N ASN A 259 -16.58 -3.09 -0.19
CA ASN A 259 -15.79 -4.18 -0.77
C ASN A 259 -14.32 -4.08 -0.32
N LEU A 260 -13.56 -5.15 -0.49
CA LEU A 260 -12.12 -5.18 -0.22
C LEU A 260 -11.30 -4.43 -1.26
N TRP A 261 -11.81 -4.23 -2.49
CA TRP A 261 -11.12 -3.42 -3.49
C TRP A 261 -10.87 -1.99 -3.02
N GLU A 262 -11.89 -1.35 -2.46
CA GLU A 262 -11.81 0.01 -1.94
C GLU A 262 -10.82 0.08 -0.77
N ALA A 263 -10.76 -0.94 0.08
CA ALA A 263 -9.75 -1.03 1.13
C ALA A 263 -8.32 -1.17 0.56
N ILE A 264 -8.13 -1.93 -0.53
CA ILE A 264 -6.83 -2.04 -1.23
C ILE A 264 -6.40 -0.69 -1.80
N THR A 265 -7.31 0.02 -2.48
CA THR A 265 -6.99 1.31 -3.10
C THR A 265 -6.79 2.40 -2.05
N ASP A 266 -7.64 2.50 -1.02
CA ASP A 266 -7.47 3.40 0.13
C ASP A 266 -6.13 3.20 0.83
N ASN A 267 -5.78 1.94 1.14
CA ASN A 267 -4.49 1.61 1.73
C ASN A 267 -3.32 2.10 0.85
N SER A 268 -3.42 1.93 -0.47
CA SER A 268 -2.39 2.39 -1.40
C SER A 268 -2.28 3.92 -1.41
N ILE A 269 -3.40 4.63 -1.59
CA ILE A 269 -3.42 6.09 -1.71
C ILE A 269 -3.18 6.81 -0.39
N SER A 270 -3.39 6.15 0.75
CA SER A 270 -3.10 6.70 2.09
C SER A 270 -1.68 7.27 2.15
N ARG A 271 -0.74 6.62 1.46
CA ARG A 271 0.67 6.97 1.47
C ARG A 271 0.98 8.25 0.70
N VAL A 272 0.13 8.60 -0.27
CA VAL A 272 0.15 9.88 -0.98
C VAL A 272 -0.31 10.99 -0.06
N PHE A 273 -1.38 10.77 0.71
CA PHE A 273 -1.91 11.75 1.66
C PHE A 273 -0.96 12.00 2.85
N LEU A 274 -0.17 10.99 3.22
CA LEU A 274 0.94 11.16 4.17
C LEU A 274 2.18 11.81 3.54
N GLY A 275 2.23 11.99 2.21
CA GLY A 275 3.39 12.58 1.52
C GLY A 275 4.64 11.70 1.52
N VAL A 276 4.53 10.40 1.82
CA VAL A 276 5.68 9.50 1.93
C VAL A 276 5.91 8.67 0.66
N HIS A 277 4.94 8.60 -0.24
CA HIS A 277 5.02 7.86 -1.50
C HIS A 277 4.45 8.68 -2.66
N TRP A 278 4.95 8.41 -3.87
CA TRP A 278 4.29 8.80 -5.12
C TRP A 278 3.08 7.89 -5.35
N GLN A 279 2.05 8.33 -6.09
CA GLN A 279 0.90 7.46 -6.39
C GLN A 279 1.34 6.25 -7.21
N PHE A 280 2.21 6.43 -8.20
CA PHE A 280 2.78 5.33 -8.98
C PHE A 280 3.53 4.28 -8.13
N ASP A 281 3.97 4.61 -6.92
CA ASP A 281 4.58 3.61 -6.00
C ASP A 281 3.54 2.58 -5.58
N GLY A 282 2.28 2.99 -5.49
CA GLY A 282 1.18 2.18 -4.99
C GLY A 282 0.29 1.63 -6.10
N VAL A 283 -0.34 2.50 -6.88
CA VAL A 283 -1.41 2.12 -7.81
C VAL A 283 -1.43 3.00 -9.05
N THR A 284 -1.76 2.40 -10.18
CA THR A 284 -1.99 3.06 -11.47
C THR A 284 -3.25 2.50 -12.12
N ILE A 285 -3.77 3.21 -13.13
CA ILE A 285 -4.78 2.68 -14.04
C ILE A 285 -4.13 2.15 -15.32
N LYS A 286 -4.82 1.29 -16.05
CA LYS A 286 -4.40 0.86 -17.38
C LYS A 286 -4.28 2.07 -18.29
N GLY A 287 -3.13 2.17 -18.95
CA GLY A 287 -2.87 3.19 -19.94
C GLY A 287 -2.73 2.58 -21.33
N PRO A 288 -2.32 3.38 -22.32
CA PRO A 288 -2.00 2.90 -23.66
C PRO A 288 -0.79 1.96 -23.68
N ASP A 289 0.09 2.02 -22.67
CA ASP A 289 1.11 1.02 -22.43
C ASP A 289 0.64 -0.01 -21.39
N ALA A 290 1.24 -1.21 -21.41
CA ALA A 290 0.89 -2.25 -20.46
C ALA A 290 1.26 -1.88 -19.00
N ASN A 291 2.07 -0.85 -18.78
CA ASN A 291 2.60 -0.51 -17.45
C ASN A 291 1.62 0.34 -16.64
N GLY A 292 0.84 1.20 -17.29
CA GLY A 292 -0.19 2.02 -16.67
C GLY A 292 0.15 3.51 -16.56
N GLU A 293 -0.89 4.29 -16.35
CA GLU A 293 -0.89 5.75 -16.27
C GLU A 293 -1.42 6.27 -14.92
N PHE A 294 -1.33 7.58 -14.72
CA PHE A 294 -1.74 8.22 -13.49
C PHE A 294 -3.25 8.06 -13.27
N GLY A 295 -3.62 7.47 -12.13
CA GLY A 295 -5.01 7.29 -11.74
C GLY A 295 -5.16 6.29 -10.60
N VAL A 296 -6.36 6.24 -10.03
CA VAL A 296 -6.75 5.22 -9.05
C VAL A 296 -7.88 4.41 -9.69
N PRO A 297 -7.72 3.09 -9.86
CA PRO A 297 -8.70 2.25 -10.54
C PRO A 297 -9.97 2.10 -9.71
N GLU A 298 -11.12 2.40 -10.31
CA GLU A 298 -12.42 2.22 -9.64
C GLU A 298 -12.74 0.73 -9.48
N THR A 299 -12.27 -0.09 -10.44
CA THR A 299 -12.45 -1.54 -10.43
C THR A 299 -11.12 -2.27 -10.66
N PRO A 300 -11.00 -3.53 -10.22
CA PRO A 300 -9.82 -4.37 -10.50
C PRO A 300 -9.47 -4.47 -11.99
N ARG A 301 -10.47 -4.45 -12.88
CA ARG A 301 -10.29 -4.49 -14.33
C ARG A 301 -9.45 -3.34 -14.87
N GLU A 302 -9.45 -2.19 -14.19
CA GLU A 302 -8.72 -0.98 -14.58
C GLU A 302 -7.30 -0.93 -14.03
N LEU A 303 -6.89 -1.87 -13.17
CA LEU A 303 -5.57 -1.84 -12.54
C LEU A 303 -4.43 -1.88 -13.57
N GLY A 304 -3.54 -0.89 -13.51
CA GLY A 304 -2.29 -0.86 -14.28
C GLY A 304 -1.21 -1.77 -13.67
N ARG A 305 -0.17 -2.10 -14.44
CA ARG A 305 0.90 -3.06 -14.03
C ARG A 305 2.07 -2.42 -13.26
N ARG A 306 1.89 -1.19 -12.78
CA ARG A 306 2.92 -0.41 -12.05
C ARG A 306 2.46 -0.18 -10.62
N GLY A 307 3.41 -0.29 -9.68
CA GLY A 307 3.16 -0.03 -8.27
C GLY A 307 2.83 -1.29 -7.45
N GLY A 308 2.83 -1.11 -6.13
CA GLY A 308 2.71 -2.19 -5.15
C GLY A 308 1.40 -2.96 -5.22
N VAL A 309 0.28 -2.34 -5.58
CA VAL A 309 -1.03 -3.03 -5.67
C VAL A 309 -0.96 -4.16 -6.67
N TRP A 310 -0.50 -3.89 -7.90
CA TRP A 310 -0.35 -4.93 -8.91
C TRP A 310 0.62 -6.03 -8.48
N LEU A 311 1.77 -5.66 -7.93
CA LEU A 311 2.76 -6.61 -7.43
C LEU A 311 2.18 -7.53 -6.35
N GLY A 312 1.50 -6.97 -5.35
CA GLY A 312 0.88 -7.72 -4.26
C GLY A 312 -0.23 -8.65 -4.76
N CYS A 313 -1.03 -8.20 -5.72
CA CYS A 313 -2.05 -9.01 -6.37
C CYS A 313 -1.47 -10.22 -7.13
N GLN A 314 -0.35 -10.07 -7.84
CA GLN A 314 0.30 -11.21 -8.52
C GLN A 314 0.79 -12.25 -7.53
N ILE A 315 1.41 -11.82 -6.43
CA ILE A 315 1.89 -12.69 -5.35
C ILE A 315 0.72 -13.43 -4.70
N ALA A 316 -0.37 -12.73 -4.39
CA ALA A 316 -1.59 -13.34 -3.85
C ALA A 316 -2.16 -14.40 -4.78
N ASN A 317 -2.21 -14.14 -6.09
CA ASN A 317 -2.76 -15.08 -7.07
C ASN A 317 -1.90 -16.35 -7.19
N GLU A 318 -0.57 -16.25 -7.10
CA GLU A 318 0.29 -17.43 -7.06
C GLU A 318 0.10 -18.23 -5.77
N VAL A 319 -0.01 -17.56 -4.62
CA VAL A 319 -0.32 -18.22 -3.34
C VAL A 319 -1.70 -18.89 -3.40
N ALA A 320 -2.71 -18.20 -3.94
CA ALA A 320 -4.07 -18.70 -4.14
C ALA A 320 -4.07 -20.01 -4.93
N ALA A 321 -3.35 -20.06 -6.05
CA ALA A 321 -3.23 -21.27 -6.86
C ALA A 321 -2.58 -22.43 -6.08
N LYS A 322 -1.55 -22.15 -5.26
CA LYS A 322 -0.86 -23.16 -4.45
C LYS A 322 -1.72 -23.72 -3.31
N ILE A 323 -2.68 -22.95 -2.81
CA ILE A 323 -3.63 -23.40 -1.78
C ILE A 323 -4.93 -23.97 -2.36
N GLY A 324 -5.03 -24.10 -3.68
CA GLY A 324 -6.12 -24.81 -4.35
C GLY A 324 -7.30 -23.93 -4.80
N ILE A 325 -7.17 -22.60 -4.76
CA ILE A 325 -8.18 -21.71 -5.36
C ILE A 325 -8.19 -21.92 -6.89
N SER A 326 -9.38 -22.06 -7.46
CA SER A 326 -9.55 -22.35 -8.89
C SER A 326 -9.00 -21.25 -9.79
N ALA A 327 -8.44 -21.66 -10.93
CA ALA A 327 -7.94 -20.74 -11.95
C ALA A 327 -9.04 -19.77 -12.44
N ASP A 328 -10.29 -20.23 -12.55
CA ASP A 328 -11.43 -19.41 -12.96
C ASP A 328 -11.72 -18.29 -11.96
N THR A 329 -11.67 -18.58 -10.64
CA THR A 329 -11.86 -17.55 -9.61
C THR A 329 -10.73 -16.53 -9.62
N ILE A 330 -9.48 -16.99 -9.79
CA ILE A 330 -8.32 -16.09 -9.89
C ILE A 330 -8.45 -15.19 -11.14
N ALA A 331 -8.79 -15.77 -12.30
CA ALA A 331 -8.95 -15.04 -13.55
C ALA A 331 -10.15 -14.08 -13.56
N ALA A 332 -11.18 -14.33 -12.75
CA ALA A 332 -12.31 -13.42 -12.60
C ALA A 332 -11.99 -12.19 -11.72
N SER A 333 -10.99 -12.28 -10.85
CA SER A 333 -10.70 -11.27 -9.83
C SER A 333 -9.94 -10.04 -10.35
N LEU A 334 -9.14 -10.22 -11.40
CA LEU A 334 -8.20 -9.26 -11.98
C LEU A 334 -8.11 -9.47 -13.49
N PRO A 335 -7.66 -8.47 -14.27
CA PRO A 335 -7.62 -8.55 -15.72
C PRO A 335 -6.61 -9.50 -16.33
#